data_AF-A0A8S3J6K6-F1
#
_entry.id   AF-A0A8S3J6K6-F1
#
_cell.length_a   1.000
_cell.length_b   1.000
_cell.length_c   1.000
_cell.angle_alpha   90.00
_cell.angle_beta   90.00
_cell.angle_gamma   90.00
#
_symmetry.space_group_name_H-M   'P 1'
#
loop_
_entity.id
_entity.type
_entity.pdbx_description
1 polymer ?
#
loop_
_entity_poly.entity_id
_entity_poly.type
_entity_poly.pdbx_seq_one_letter_code
_entity_poly.pdbx_strand_id
1 'polypeptide(L)' 'KARTWSIRYIETSAKTKHNVDKVFCELMRIVRPFKNPVREPGPTAPRPTKSPKIKKDRKCIIL' A
#
# COMPACT_ATOMS: atom_id res chain seq x y z
N LYS A 1 -26.36 -9.31 -2.44
CA LYS A 1 -25.27 -10.22 -1.99
C LYS A 1 -24.19 -9.48 -1.20
N ALA A 2 -23.41 -8.56 -1.77
CA ALA A 2 -22.35 -7.85 -1.03
C ALA A 2 -22.85 -7.01 0.17
N ARG A 3 -23.96 -6.27 0.00
CA ARG A 3 -24.60 -5.50 1.07
C ARG A 3 -25.06 -6.37 2.24
N THR A 4 -25.46 -7.61 1.97
CA THR A 4 -25.94 -8.56 2.98
C THR A 4 -24.80 -9.07 3.87
N TRP A 5 -23.60 -9.21 3.31
CA TRP A 5 -22.41 -9.62 4.04
C TRP A 5 -21.61 -8.43 4.59
N SER A 6 -22.10 -7.20 4.40
CA SER A 6 -21.41 -5.96 4.77
C SER A 6 -20.00 -5.86 4.16
N ILE A 7 -19.82 -6.42 2.96
CA ILE A 7 -18.55 -6.37 2.22
C ILE A 7 -18.67 -5.33 1.11
N ARG A 8 -17.58 -4.59 0.87
CA ARG A 8 -17.50 -3.62 -0.22
C ARG A 8 -17.58 -4.32 -1.58
N TYR A 9 -18.45 -3.82 -2.46
CA TYR A 9 -18.53 -4.22 -3.86
C TYR A 9 -17.87 -3.17 -4.75
N ILE A 10 -17.06 -3.61 -5.70
CA ILE A 10 -16.37 -2.74 -6.66
C ILE A 10 -16.51 -3.39 -8.04
N GLU A 11 -17.00 -2.63 -9.01
CA GLU A 11 -17.03 -3.06 -10.41
C GLU A 11 -15.65 -2.92 -11.05
N THR A 12 -15.23 -3.93 -11.80
CA THR A 12 -13.89 -4.01 -12.40
C THR A 12 -13.96 -4.49 -13.84
N SER A 13 -13.04 -4.02 -14.68
CA SER A 13 -12.85 -4.55 -16.04
C SER A 13 -11.40 -4.98 -16.22
N ALA A 14 -11.18 -6.28 -16.42
CA ALA A 14 -9.85 -6.83 -16.65
C ALA A 14 -9.28 -6.35 -18.00
N LYS A 15 -10.10 -6.28 -19.05
CA LYS A 15 -9.68 -5.87 -20.40
C LYS A 15 -9.15 -4.45 -20.45
N THR A 16 -9.77 -3.53 -19.70
CA THR A 16 -9.36 -2.11 -19.65
C THR A 16 -8.54 -1.79 -18.41
N LYS A 17 -8.19 -2.80 -17.60
CA LYS A 17 -7.50 -2.65 -16.32
C LYS A 17 -8.22 -1.72 -15.33
N HIS A 18 -9.52 -1.49 -15.50
CA HIS A 18 -10.30 -0.60 -14.63
C HIS A 18 -10.50 -1.24 -13.25
N ASN A 19 -10.11 -0.51 -12.20
CA ASN A 19 -10.19 -0.90 -10.79
C ASN A 19 -9.42 -2.19 -10.40
N VAL A 20 -8.65 -2.79 -11.31
CA VAL A 20 -7.90 -4.04 -11.04
C VAL A 20 -6.85 -3.83 -9.95
N ASP A 21 -5.96 -2.85 -10.14
CA ASP A 21 -4.89 -2.56 -9.18
C ASP A 21 -5.45 -2.16 -7.81
N LYS A 22 -6.57 -1.42 -7.79
CA LYS A 22 -7.24 -0.98 -6.57
C LYS A 22 -7.76 -2.16 -5.75
N VAL A 23 -8.46 -3.10 -6.39
CA VAL A 23 -9.00 -4.29 -5.71
C VAL A 23 -7.88 -5.18 -5.17
N PHE A 24 -6.81 -5.39 -5.95
CA PHE A 24 -5.67 -6.19 -5.49
C PHE A 24 -4.94 -5.56 -4.31
N CYS A 25 -4.67 -4.24 -4.35
CA CYS A 25 -4.04 -3.53 -3.24
C CYS A 25 -4.90 -3.56 -1.97
N GLU A 26 -6.21 -3.38 -2.09
CA GLU A 26 -7.16 -3.43 -0.97
C GLU A 26 -7.21 -4.82 -0.35
N LEU A 27 -7.33 -5.87 -1.17
CA LEU A 27 -7.33 -7.25 -0.71
C LEU A 27 -6.03 -7.62 0.01
N MET A 28 -4.87 -7.32 -0.59
CA MET A 28 -3.57 -7.62 0.04
C MET A 28 -3.35 -6.83 1.33
N ARG A 29 -3.89 -5.61 1.42
CA ARG A 29 -3.85 -4.82 2.65
C ARG A 29 -4.67 -5.47 3.76
N ILE A 30 -5.83 -6.03 3.43
CA ILE A 30 -6.67 -6.76 4.38
C ILE A 30 -5.99 -8.06 4.82
N VAL A 31 -5.36 -8.81 3.90
CA VAL A 31 -4.76 -10.12 4.20
C VAL A 31 -3.42 -10.02 4.96
N ARG A 32 -2.63 -8.98 4.74
CA ARG A 32 -1.30 -8.81 5.35
C ARG A 32 -1.27 -8.93 6.89
N PRO A 33 -2.15 -8.28 7.68
CA PRO A 33 -2.15 -8.41 9.14
C PRO A 33 -2.46 -9.84 9.63
N PHE A 34 -3.24 -10.62 8.89
CA PHE A 34 -3.54 -12.01 9.26
C PHE A 34 -2.34 -12.94 9.12
N LYS A 35 -1.37 -12.57 8.28
CA LYS A 35 -0.22 -13.42 7.94
C LYS A 35 1.00 -13.13 8.82
N ASN A 36 1.11 -11.90 9.32
CA ASN A 36 2.13 -11.47 10.28
C ASN A 36 1.43 -10.77 11.45
N PRO A 37 1.12 -11.44 12.57
CA PRO A 37 0.45 -10.81 13.72
C PRO A 37 1.31 -9.76 14.45
N VAL A 38 2.50 -9.42 13.92
CA VAL A 38 3.44 -8.46 14.50
C VAL A 38 3.60 -7.27 13.55
N ARG A 39 2.68 -6.31 13.64
CA ARG A 39 2.88 -4.85 13.51
C ARG A 39 1.53 -4.17 13.29
N GLU A 40 0.98 -3.64 14.36
CA GLU A 40 0.10 -2.47 14.28
C GLU A 40 0.92 -1.30 13.70
N PRO A 41 0.47 -0.72 12.58
CA PRO A 41 0.31 0.72 12.59
C PRO A 41 -1.16 1.02 12.36
N GLY A 42 -1.76 1.72 13.33
CA GLY A 42 -3.15 2.11 13.36
C GLY A 42 -3.61 2.96 12.15
N PRO A 43 -4.86 3.46 12.21
CA PRO A 43 -5.42 4.23 11.10
C PRO A 43 -4.63 5.53 10.95
N THR A 44 -4.12 5.79 9.74
CA THR A 44 -3.34 6.99 9.32
C THR A 44 -1.81 6.81 9.31
N ALA A 45 -1.29 5.93 8.46
CA ALA A 45 0.05 6.15 7.92
C ALA A 45 -0.09 7.01 6.64
N PRO A 46 0.31 8.29 6.64
CA PRO A 46 0.37 9.08 5.41
C PRO A 46 1.32 8.41 4.42
N ARG A 47 0.91 8.38 3.15
CA ARG A 47 1.72 7.96 2.01
C ARG A 47 3.11 8.63 2.13
N PRO A 48 4.24 7.90 2.10
CA PRO A 48 5.53 8.58 2.00
C PRO A 48 5.58 9.26 0.63
N THR A 49 5.29 10.56 0.61
CA THR A 49 5.69 11.45 -0.47
C THR A 49 7.21 11.40 -0.52
N LYS A 50 7.75 10.87 -1.63
CA LYS A 50 9.19 10.86 -1.89
C LYS A 50 9.69 12.30 -1.85
N SER A 51 10.37 12.71 -0.78
CA SER A 51 11.18 13.92 -0.78
C SER A 51 12.53 13.62 -1.45
N PRO A 52 13.02 14.46 -2.38
CA PRO A 52 14.33 14.25 -2.99
C PRO A 52 15.40 14.55 -1.95
N LYS A 53 16.07 13.51 -1.42
CA LYS A 53 17.24 13.70 -0.55
C LYS A 53 18.42 14.15 -1.41
N ILE A 54 18.78 15.42 -1.27
CA ILE A 54 20.02 16.03 -1.75
C ILE A 54 21.21 15.16 -1.33
N LYS A 55 22.02 14.72 -2.29
CA LYS A 55 23.26 13.97 -2.03
C LYS A 55 24.28 14.95 -1.46
N LYS A 56 24.65 14.80 -0.19
CA LYS A 56 25.78 15.55 0.39
C LYS A 56 27.02 14.69 0.20
N ASP A 57 27.88 15.08 -0.75
CA ASP A 57 29.15 14.41 -0.99
C ASP A 57 30.01 14.46 0.27
N ARG A 58 30.38 13.29 0.79
CA ARG A 58 31.37 13.18 1.86
C ARG A 58 32.75 13.10 1.20
N LYS A 59 33.60 14.09 1.47
CA LYS A 59 35.01 14.03 1.08
C LYS A 59 35.70 13.00 1.98
N CYS A 60 36.13 11.88 1.40
CA CYS A 60 37.01 10.93 2.10
C CYS A 60 38.41 11.55 2.18
N ILE A 61 38.97 11.60 3.39
CA ILE A 61 40.40 11.84 3.61
C ILE A 61 41.07 10.47 3.60
N ILE A 62 42.04 10.30 2.71
CA ILE A 62 42.92 9.13 2.68
C ILE A 62 44.01 9.40 3.71
N LEU A 63 44.15 8.48 4.67
CA LEU A 63 45.25 8.45 5.63
C LEU A 63 46.35 7.53 5.11
#